data_AF-A0ABD2B073-F1
#
_entry.id   AF-A0ABD2B073-F1
#
_cell.length_a   1.000
_cell.length_b   1.000
_cell.length_c   1.000
_cell.angle_alpha   90.00
_cell.angle_beta   90.00
_cell.angle_gamma   90.00
#
_symmetry.space_group_name_H-M   'P 1'
#
loop_
_entity.id
_entity.type
_entity.pdbx_description
1 polymer ?
#
loop_
_entity_poly.entity_id
_entity_poly.type
_entity_poly.pdbx_seq_one_letter_code
_entity_poly.pdbx_strand_id
1 'polypeptide(L)'
;MRMNRRKDLINFVYSRFFLFSGLSACERKSFIFLRKELPVRLANIMKEIHLLPDNLLKTPSVVIVNNLYATSFEEIIHFEKSEVNDSTLDKFCQALIKIRNRHSDVVQTMSQGVLELKDSYEVDVQTENSIQYFLDRFFMSRISIRMLINQHTLLFGGLLNGHSRHIGCIDPSCDVISVIKDAYENAQFLCDQYYLASPAINVKQHNGKFEKC
;
A
#
# COMPACT_ATOMS: atom_id res chain seq x y z
N MET A 1 -6.28 10.16 -26.26
CA MET A 1 -5.29 10.87 -25.42
C MET A 1 -4.63 9.86 -24.49
N ARG A 2 -3.48 9.27 -24.89
CA ARG A 2 -2.79 8.20 -24.16
C ARG A 2 -1.93 8.81 -23.05
N MET A 3 -2.45 8.82 -21.83
CA MET A 3 -1.71 9.23 -20.63
C MET A 3 -0.69 8.13 -20.27
N ASN A 4 0.59 8.49 -20.19
CA ASN A 4 1.69 7.56 -19.94
C ASN A 4 1.81 7.25 -18.43
N ARG A 5 0.80 6.52 -17.92
CA ARG A 5 0.46 6.36 -16.49
C ARG A 5 1.53 5.76 -15.56
N ARG A 6 2.58 5.12 -16.07
CA ARG A 6 3.65 4.54 -15.23
C ARG A 6 4.60 5.61 -14.65
N LYS A 7 4.86 6.69 -15.39
CA LYS A 7 5.66 7.82 -14.89
C LYS A 7 4.84 8.70 -13.92
N ASP A 8 3.54 8.77 -14.14
CA ASP A 8 2.64 9.59 -13.33
C ASP A 8 2.44 9.04 -11.91
N LEU A 9 2.40 7.72 -11.69
CA LEU A 9 2.12 7.17 -10.35
C LEU A 9 3.29 7.37 -9.36
N ILE A 10 4.52 7.12 -9.81
CA ILE A 10 5.74 7.29 -9.01
C ILE A 10 6.04 8.78 -8.83
N ASN A 11 5.92 9.60 -9.89
CA ASN A 11 6.06 11.04 -9.74
C ASN A 11 4.92 11.66 -8.92
N PHE A 12 3.72 11.08 -8.86
CA PHE A 12 2.64 11.62 -8.02
C PHE A 12 2.85 11.31 -6.54
N VAL A 13 3.37 10.13 -6.20
CA VAL A 13 3.75 9.78 -4.82
C VAL A 13 4.94 10.65 -4.36
N TYR A 14 5.92 10.91 -5.24
CA TYR A 14 7.11 11.71 -4.91
C TYR A 14 6.94 13.24 -5.04
N SER A 15 6.18 13.75 -6.02
CA SER A 15 6.02 15.20 -6.27
C SER A 15 5.09 15.86 -5.25
N ARG A 16 4.12 15.11 -4.70
CA ARG A 16 3.21 15.58 -3.65
C ARG A 16 3.63 15.19 -2.23
N PHE A 17 4.68 14.38 -2.10
CA PHE A 17 5.41 14.08 -0.85
C PHE A 17 5.73 15.36 -0.06
N PHE A 18 6.16 16.42 -0.76
CA PHE A 18 6.56 17.69 -0.15
C PHE A 18 5.44 18.44 0.59
N LEU A 19 4.16 18.14 0.32
CA LEU A 19 3.03 18.80 0.99
C LEU A 19 2.75 18.26 2.40
N PHE A 20 3.23 17.06 2.73
CA PHE A 20 2.99 16.40 4.03
C PHE A 20 4.24 16.19 4.89
N SER A 21 5.45 16.36 4.33
CA SER A 21 6.72 16.21 5.04
C SER A 21 7.26 17.50 5.67
N GLY A 22 6.67 18.67 5.37
CA GLY A 22 7.08 19.93 5.99
C GLY A 22 6.69 19.98 7.47
N LEU A 23 7.53 20.61 8.31
CA LEU A 23 7.43 20.81 9.77
C LEU A 23 6.08 21.32 10.35
N SER A 24 5.03 21.46 9.53
CA SER A 24 3.66 21.80 9.93
C SER A 24 2.65 20.90 9.19
N ALA A 25 2.55 19.63 9.61
CA ALA A 25 1.52 18.72 9.12
C ALA A 25 0.13 19.29 9.44
N CYS A 26 -0.76 19.36 8.44
CA CYS A 26 -2.09 19.92 8.59
C CYS A 26 -3.15 18.88 8.20
N GLU A 27 -3.91 18.42 9.18
CA GLU A 27 -4.96 17.41 9.01
C GLU A 27 -5.99 17.83 7.96
N ARG A 28 -6.45 19.10 7.99
CA ARG A 28 -7.41 19.65 7.03
C ARG A 28 -6.91 19.55 5.59
N LYS A 29 -5.64 19.85 5.34
CA LYS A 29 -5.02 19.71 4.01
C LYS A 29 -4.95 18.23 3.60
N SER A 30 -4.63 17.35 4.55
CA SER A 30 -4.61 15.89 4.35
C SER A 30 -5.97 15.34 3.95
N PHE A 31 -7.01 15.71 4.70
CA PHE A 31 -8.39 15.36 4.42
C PHE A 31 -8.84 15.82 3.03
N ILE A 32 -8.63 17.09 2.69
CA ILE A 32 -9.05 17.66 1.39
C ILE A 32 -8.41 16.92 0.21
N PHE A 33 -7.15 16.50 0.38
CA PHE A 33 -6.44 15.73 -0.62
C PHE A 33 -6.98 14.29 -0.70
N LEU A 34 -7.00 13.56 0.42
CA LEU A 34 -7.32 12.14 0.44
C LEU A 34 -8.78 11.85 0.09
N ARG A 35 -9.73 12.71 0.48
CA ARG A 35 -11.15 12.56 0.12
C ARG A 35 -11.42 12.63 -1.38
N LYS A 36 -10.48 13.17 -2.17
CA LYS A 36 -10.54 13.19 -3.64
C LYS A 36 -9.67 12.10 -4.26
N GLU A 37 -8.47 11.90 -3.71
CA GLU A 37 -7.48 10.99 -4.27
C GLU A 37 -7.84 9.51 -4.07
N LEU A 38 -8.30 9.13 -2.87
CA LEU A 38 -8.61 7.73 -2.55
C LEU A 38 -9.76 7.16 -3.41
N PRO A 39 -10.91 7.85 -3.59
CA PRO A 39 -11.95 7.37 -4.49
C PRO A 39 -11.44 7.10 -5.91
N VAL A 40 -10.60 8.00 -6.45
CA VAL A 40 -10.03 7.85 -7.80
C VAL A 40 -9.14 6.60 -7.90
N ARG A 41 -8.29 6.35 -6.90
CA ARG A 41 -7.41 5.17 -6.88
C ARG A 41 -8.20 3.88 -6.73
N LEU A 42 -9.18 3.84 -5.83
CA LEU A 42 -10.06 2.69 -5.63
C LEU A 42 -10.86 2.37 -6.89
N ALA A 43 -11.46 3.38 -7.53
CA ALA A 43 -12.20 3.21 -8.78
C ALA A 43 -11.32 2.69 -9.93
N ASN A 44 -10.07 3.17 -10.03
CA ASN A 44 -9.12 2.65 -11.01
C ASN A 44 -8.80 1.17 -10.77
N ILE A 45 -8.57 0.76 -9.52
CA ILE A 45 -8.35 -0.66 -9.18
C ILE A 45 -9.58 -1.49 -9.54
N MET A 46 -10.77 -1.06 -9.13
CA MET A 46 -12.02 -1.75 -9.47
C MET A 46 -12.15 -1.93 -10.98
N LYS A 47 -11.91 -0.88 -11.76
CA LYS A 47 -11.94 -0.96 -13.22
C LYS A 47 -10.91 -1.95 -13.77
N GLU A 48 -9.71 -2.03 -13.19
CA GLU A 48 -8.71 -3.02 -13.60
C GLU A 48 -9.11 -4.45 -13.26
N ILE A 49 -9.76 -4.68 -12.10
CA ILE A 49 -10.32 -6.00 -11.75
C ILE A 49 -11.36 -6.44 -12.77
N HIS A 50 -12.26 -5.53 -13.20
CA HIS A 50 -13.28 -5.84 -14.21
C HIS A 50 -12.71 -6.07 -15.63
N LEU A 51 -11.41 -5.85 -15.85
CA LEU A 51 -10.74 -6.17 -17.12
C LEU A 51 -9.98 -7.51 -17.06
N LEU A 52 -10.06 -8.23 -15.93
CA LEU A 52 -9.52 -9.58 -15.82
C LEU A 52 -10.26 -10.56 -16.72
N PRO A 53 -9.61 -11.65 -17.14
CA PRO A 53 -10.27 -12.77 -17.79
C PRO A 53 -11.48 -13.27 -16.99
N ASP A 54 -12.58 -13.59 -17.67
CA ASP A 54 -13.86 -13.98 -17.04
C ASP A 54 -13.72 -15.17 -16.08
N ASN A 55 -12.86 -16.14 -16.42
CA ASN A 55 -12.58 -17.30 -15.59
C ASN A 55 -11.90 -16.90 -14.27
N LEU A 56 -10.97 -15.93 -14.30
CA LEU A 56 -10.35 -15.40 -13.08
C LEU A 56 -11.31 -14.51 -12.30
N LEU A 57 -12.09 -13.66 -12.98
CA LEU A 57 -13.04 -12.74 -12.35
C LEU A 57 -14.13 -13.48 -11.54
N LYS A 58 -14.50 -14.69 -11.98
CA LYS A 58 -15.51 -15.55 -11.32
C LYS A 58 -14.97 -16.35 -10.13
N THR A 59 -13.66 -16.38 -9.92
CA THR A 59 -13.07 -17.10 -8.79
C THR A 59 -13.57 -16.49 -7.46
N PRO A 60 -13.97 -17.30 -6.47
CA PRO A 60 -14.50 -16.80 -5.21
C PRO A 60 -13.60 -15.76 -4.54
N SER A 61 -12.29 -15.98 -4.60
CA SER A 61 -11.30 -15.08 -4.01
C SER A 61 -11.25 -13.71 -4.69
N VAL A 62 -11.30 -13.64 -6.03
CA VAL A 62 -11.33 -12.35 -6.75
C VAL A 62 -12.65 -11.61 -6.52
N VAL A 63 -13.77 -12.32 -6.42
CA VAL A 63 -15.07 -11.73 -6.08
C VAL A 63 -15.02 -11.07 -4.69
N ILE A 64 -14.44 -11.73 -3.70
CA ILE A 64 -14.23 -11.15 -2.36
C ILE A 64 -13.42 -9.86 -2.47
N VAL A 65 -12.29 -9.88 -3.16
CA VAL A 65 -11.45 -8.68 -3.32
C VAL A 65 -12.23 -7.54 -4.00
N ASN A 66 -12.97 -7.82 -5.07
CA ASN A 66 -13.78 -6.82 -5.75
C ASN A 66 -14.79 -6.15 -4.80
N ASN A 67 -15.47 -6.95 -3.97
CA ASN A 67 -16.42 -6.46 -2.97
C ASN A 67 -15.74 -5.59 -1.90
N LEU A 68 -14.54 -5.99 -1.41
CA LEU A 68 -13.78 -5.19 -0.44
C LEU A 68 -13.45 -3.79 -0.98
N TYR A 69 -13.06 -3.69 -2.27
CA TYR A 69 -12.81 -2.42 -2.92
C TYR A 69 -14.09 -1.60 -3.12
N ALA A 70 -15.19 -2.23 -3.54
CA ALA A 70 -16.49 -1.56 -3.70
C ALA A 70 -16.99 -0.96 -2.37
N THR A 71 -17.01 -1.75 -1.28
CA THR A 71 -17.40 -1.25 0.04
C THR A 71 -16.52 -0.09 0.51
N SER A 72 -15.21 -0.16 0.25
CA SER A 72 -14.29 0.92 0.66
C SER A 72 -14.48 2.19 -0.17
N PHE A 73 -14.83 2.04 -1.45
CA PHE A 73 -15.18 3.16 -2.32
C PHE A 73 -16.48 3.84 -1.86
N GLU A 74 -17.52 3.06 -1.55
CA GLU A 74 -18.80 3.59 -1.04
C GLU A 74 -18.62 4.34 0.28
N GLU A 75 -17.82 3.81 1.21
CA GLU A 75 -17.55 4.50 2.48
C GLU A 75 -16.78 5.82 2.27
N ILE A 76 -15.77 5.84 1.40
CA ILE A 76 -14.91 7.01 1.24
C ILE A 76 -15.55 8.11 0.41
N ILE A 77 -16.39 7.77 -0.57
CA ILE A 77 -17.02 8.76 -1.47
C ILE A 77 -17.98 9.69 -0.73
N HIS A 78 -18.57 9.24 0.39
CA HIS A 78 -19.40 10.08 1.25
C HIS A 78 -18.67 11.32 1.78
N PHE A 79 -17.33 11.27 1.90
CA PHE A 79 -16.53 12.38 2.38
C PHE A 79 -16.20 13.43 1.29
N GLU A 80 -16.42 13.13 0.01
CA GLU A 80 -16.03 14.00 -1.11
C GLU A 80 -16.62 15.42 -0.97
N LYS A 81 -17.89 15.48 -0.55
CA LYS A 81 -18.67 16.71 -0.41
C LYS A 81 -18.91 17.14 1.04
N SER A 82 -18.35 16.42 2.02
CA SER A 82 -18.51 16.79 3.43
C SER A 82 -17.83 18.11 3.75
N GLU A 83 -18.37 18.87 4.71
CA GLU A 83 -17.73 20.08 5.23
C GLU A 83 -16.48 19.74 6.05
N VAL A 84 -15.55 20.68 6.14
CA VAL A 84 -14.31 20.49 6.91
C VAL A 84 -14.53 20.97 8.35
N ASN A 85 -14.89 20.04 9.22
CA ASN A 85 -15.02 20.27 10.66
C ASN A 85 -14.40 19.10 11.44
N ASP A 86 -14.15 19.29 12.73
CA ASP A 86 -13.38 18.33 13.53
C ASP A 86 -14.10 16.98 13.67
N SER A 87 -15.44 16.96 13.71
CA SER A 87 -16.21 15.72 13.70
C SER A 87 -16.04 14.93 12.40
N THR A 88 -16.02 15.61 11.26
CA THR A 88 -15.80 14.97 9.96
C THR A 88 -14.37 14.45 9.83
N LEU A 89 -13.38 15.19 10.36
CA LEU A 89 -11.97 14.76 10.35
C LEU A 89 -11.77 13.47 11.16
N ASP A 90 -12.31 13.40 12.38
CA ASP A 90 -12.24 12.20 13.21
C ASP A 90 -12.93 11.00 12.51
N LYS A 91 -14.16 11.18 12.04
CA LYS A 91 -14.88 10.13 11.28
C LYS A 91 -14.11 9.67 10.05
N PHE A 92 -13.45 10.58 9.34
CA PHE A 92 -12.61 10.23 8.20
C PHE A 92 -11.41 9.39 8.61
N CYS A 93 -10.69 9.78 9.67
CA CYS A 93 -9.57 9.00 10.17
C CYS A 93 -10.00 7.59 10.61
N GLN A 94 -11.14 7.45 11.31
CA GLN A 94 -11.70 6.14 11.67
C GLN A 94 -12.08 5.30 10.44
N ALA A 95 -12.68 5.93 9.42
CA ALA A 95 -12.98 5.25 8.16
C ALA A 95 -11.69 4.74 7.47
N LEU A 96 -10.61 5.53 7.47
CA LEU A 96 -9.32 5.09 6.93
C LEU A 96 -8.72 3.91 7.69
N ILE A 97 -8.81 3.89 9.02
CA ILE A 97 -8.37 2.76 9.86
C ILE A 97 -9.18 1.51 9.52
N LYS A 98 -10.51 1.65 9.40
CA LYS A 98 -11.41 0.55 9.01
C LYS A 98 -11.05 -0.01 7.63
N ILE A 99 -10.83 0.85 6.64
CA ILE A 99 -10.42 0.45 5.28
C ILE A 99 -9.07 -0.27 5.33
N ARG A 100 -8.08 0.27 6.05
CA ARG A 100 -6.75 -0.35 6.19
C ARG A 100 -6.84 -1.77 6.73
N ASN A 101 -7.64 -1.98 7.78
CA ASN A 101 -7.79 -3.27 8.45
C ASN A 101 -8.58 -4.25 7.56
N ARG A 102 -9.67 -3.80 6.92
CA ARG A 102 -10.43 -4.61 5.95
C ARG A 102 -9.56 -5.16 4.81
N HIS A 103 -8.57 -4.38 4.39
CA HIS A 103 -7.71 -4.73 3.26
C HIS A 103 -6.47 -5.54 3.66
N SER A 104 -6.32 -6.01 4.92
CA SER A 104 -5.10 -6.70 5.40
C SER A 104 -4.70 -7.87 4.51
N ASP A 105 -5.67 -8.70 4.14
CA ASP A 105 -5.43 -10.03 3.54
C ASP A 105 -5.57 -10.03 2.02
N VAL A 106 -5.83 -8.87 1.41
CA VAL A 106 -6.06 -8.72 -0.03
C VAL A 106 -4.97 -9.35 -0.89
N VAL A 107 -3.71 -9.34 -0.44
CA VAL A 107 -2.61 -10.00 -1.17
C VAL A 107 -2.81 -11.50 -1.18
N GLN A 108 -3.02 -12.10 0.00
CA GLN A 108 -3.24 -13.54 0.14
C GLN A 108 -4.50 -13.98 -0.61
N THR A 109 -5.60 -13.24 -0.48
CA THR A 109 -6.85 -13.55 -1.18
C THR A 109 -6.68 -13.43 -2.70
N MET A 110 -6.04 -12.37 -3.22
CA MET A 110 -5.80 -12.25 -4.66
C MET A 110 -4.90 -13.39 -5.18
N SER A 111 -3.85 -13.75 -4.44
CA SER A 111 -3.01 -14.91 -4.77
C SER A 111 -3.82 -16.21 -4.80
N GLN A 112 -4.72 -16.41 -3.85
CA GLN A 112 -5.62 -17.56 -3.83
C GLN A 112 -6.53 -17.62 -5.06
N GLY A 113 -7.04 -16.49 -5.55
CA GLY A 113 -7.83 -16.44 -6.78
C GLY A 113 -7.04 -16.84 -8.03
N VAL A 114 -5.74 -16.51 -8.08
CA VAL A 114 -4.85 -16.96 -9.15
C VAL A 114 -4.57 -18.47 -9.05
N LEU A 115 -4.48 -19.03 -7.84
CA LEU A 115 -4.39 -20.48 -7.63
C LEU A 115 -5.68 -21.19 -8.06
N GLU A 116 -6.84 -20.70 -7.64
CA GLU A 116 -8.16 -21.21 -8.04
C GLU A 116 -8.32 -21.30 -9.57
N LEU A 117 -7.80 -20.29 -10.28
CA LEU A 117 -7.75 -20.29 -11.74
C LEU A 117 -6.87 -21.41 -12.29
N LYS A 118 -5.63 -21.53 -11.78
CA LYS A 118 -4.64 -22.52 -12.25
C LYS A 118 -5.05 -23.96 -11.97
N ASP A 119 -5.77 -24.19 -10.87
CA ASP A 119 -6.29 -25.51 -10.51
C ASP A 119 -7.47 -25.94 -11.39
N SER A 120 -8.21 -24.97 -11.93
CA SER A 120 -9.46 -25.22 -12.68
C SER A 120 -9.28 -25.15 -14.20
N TYR A 121 -8.25 -24.46 -14.69
CA TYR A 121 -8.06 -24.18 -16.12
C TYR A 121 -6.58 -24.24 -16.49
N GLU A 122 -6.30 -24.76 -17.70
CA GLU A 122 -5.00 -24.52 -18.31
C GLU A 122 -4.87 -23.04 -18.69
N VAL A 123 -3.79 -22.41 -18.25
CA VAL A 123 -3.52 -20.99 -18.50
C VAL A 123 -2.42 -20.88 -19.54
N ASP A 124 -2.74 -20.29 -20.69
CA ASP A 124 -1.77 -20.05 -21.75
C ASP A 124 -0.84 -18.86 -21.41
N VAL A 125 0.30 -18.78 -22.08
CA VAL A 125 1.33 -17.75 -21.84
C VAL A 125 0.81 -16.32 -22.02
N GLN A 126 -0.14 -16.07 -22.94
CA GLN A 126 -0.70 -14.72 -23.13
C GLN A 126 -1.58 -14.33 -21.93
N THR A 127 -2.36 -15.27 -21.42
CA THR A 127 -3.18 -15.07 -20.22
C THR A 127 -2.30 -14.86 -18.99
N GLU A 128 -1.24 -15.65 -18.81
CA GLU A 128 -0.28 -15.45 -17.71
C GLU A 128 0.36 -14.05 -17.75
N ASN A 129 0.81 -13.60 -18.93
CA ASN A 129 1.39 -12.26 -19.10
C ASN A 129 0.38 -11.15 -18.76
N SER A 130 -0.88 -11.33 -19.14
CA SER A 130 -1.96 -10.38 -18.84
C SER A 130 -2.26 -10.31 -17.34
N ILE A 131 -2.27 -11.46 -16.67
CA ILE A 131 -2.42 -11.57 -15.21
C ILE A 131 -1.24 -10.90 -14.50
N GLN A 132 0.00 -11.18 -14.92
CA GLN A 132 1.19 -10.55 -14.34
C GLN A 132 1.13 -9.02 -14.46
N TYR A 133 0.78 -8.51 -15.65
CA TYR A 133 0.62 -7.08 -15.88
C TYR A 133 -0.45 -6.46 -14.97
N PHE A 134 -1.56 -7.16 -14.74
CA PHE A 134 -2.58 -6.74 -13.78
C PHE A 134 -2.03 -6.75 -12.35
N LEU A 135 -1.40 -7.84 -11.90
CA LEU A 135 -0.89 -7.99 -10.53
C LEU A 135 0.13 -6.91 -10.18
N ASP A 136 1.05 -6.61 -11.09
CA ASP A 136 2.03 -5.53 -10.91
C ASP A 136 1.33 -4.20 -10.62
N ARG A 137 0.30 -3.86 -11.40
CA ARG A 137 -0.43 -2.60 -11.26
C ARG A 137 -1.32 -2.59 -10.03
N PHE A 138 -1.99 -3.71 -9.76
CA PHE A 138 -2.85 -3.91 -8.60
C PHE A 138 -2.07 -3.74 -7.30
N PHE A 139 -0.94 -4.45 -7.16
CA PHE A 139 -0.13 -4.38 -5.94
C PHE A 139 0.58 -3.03 -5.78
N MET A 140 1.06 -2.42 -6.86
CA MET A 140 1.62 -1.06 -6.80
C MET A 140 0.56 -0.03 -6.37
N SER A 141 -0.66 -0.12 -6.92
CA SER A 141 -1.75 0.75 -6.54
C SER A 141 -2.13 0.55 -5.06
N ARG A 142 -2.24 -0.70 -4.60
CA ARG A 142 -2.52 -1.02 -3.20
C ARG A 142 -1.44 -0.50 -2.24
N ILE A 143 -0.15 -0.69 -2.55
CA ILE A 143 0.96 -0.15 -1.76
C ILE A 143 0.81 1.37 -1.62
N SER A 144 0.48 2.04 -2.73
CA SER A 144 0.31 3.50 -2.72
C SER A 144 -0.88 3.97 -1.86
N ILE A 145 -2.01 3.27 -1.91
CA ILE A 145 -3.19 3.56 -1.07
C ILE A 145 -2.83 3.34 0.40
N ARG A 146 -2.19 2.21 0.72
CA ARG A 146 -1.77 1.90 2.09
C ARG A 146 -0.77 2.93 2.62
N MET A 147 0.14 3.42 1.79
CA MET A 147 1.08 4.50 2.14
C MET A 147 0.33 5.78 2.53
N LEU A 148 -0.63 6.22 1.70
CA LEU A 148 -1.44 7.41 1.97
C LEU A 148 -2.27 7.29 3.26
N ILE A 149 -2.93 6.14 3.45
CA ILE A 149 -3.73 5.87 4.64
C ILE A 149 -2.86 5.80 5.89
N ASN A 150 -1.74 5.09 5.84
CA ASN A 150 -0.81 4.99 6.96
C ASN A 150 -0.25 6.36 7.34
N GLN A 151 0.14 7.18 6.36
CA GLN A 151 0.66 8.51 6.64
C GLN A 151 -0.36 9.38 7.39
N HIS A 152 -1.62 9.39 6.94
CA HIS A 152 -2.67 10.16 7.61
C HIS A 152 -2.96 9.64 9.02
N THR A 153 -3.16 8.33 9.16
CA THR A 153 -3.54 7.70 10.43
C THR A 153 -2.42 7.74 11.47
N LEU A 154 -1.15 7.67 11.06
CA LEU A 154 -0.01 7.83 11.97
C LEU A 154 0.21 9.28 12.41
N LEU A 155 -0.09 10.26 11.56
CA LEU A 155 0.08 11.68 11.90
C LEU A 155 -1.09 12.23 12.72
N PHE A 156 -2.32 11.77 12.48
CA PHE A 156 -3.53 12.40 13.03
C PHE A 156 -4.43 11.44 13.82
N GLY A 157 -4.21 10.13 13.78
CA GLY A 157 -5.10 9.12 14.37
C GLY A 157 -4.93 8.85 15.87
N GLY A 158 -4.25 9.72 16.62
CA GLY A 158 -4.15 9.64 18.09
C GLY A 158 -3.27 8.52 18.66
N LEU A 159 -2.75 7.61 17.82
CA LEU A 159 -1.77 6.60 18.23
C LEU A 159 -0.37 7.22 18.30
N LEU A 160 -0.07 7.89 19.42
CA LEU A 160 1.26 8.40 19.78
C LEU A 160 2.26 7.26 20.13
N ASN A 161 2.29 6.19 19.33
CA ASN A 161 3.22 5.06 19.49
C ASN A 161 4.18 4.94 18.29
N GLY A 162 4.30 5.98 17.46
CA GLY A 162 5.38 6.09 16.48
C GLY A 162 6.66 6.53 17.18
N HIS A 163 7.80 5.88 16.89
CA HIS A 163 9.11 6.36 17.33
C HIS A 163 9.21 7.86 17.07
N SER A 164 9.57 8.65 18.09
CA SER A 164 9.53 10.13 18.08
C SER A 164 10.29 10.80 16.92
N ARG A 165 11.14 10.05 16.22
CA ARG A 165 11.89 10.46 15.02
C ARG A 165 11.10 10.39 13.71
N HIS A 166 10.07 9.55 13.62
CA HIS A 166 9.36 9.28 12.36
C HIS A 166 8.32 10.35 12.05
N ILE A 167 8.18 10.69 10.77
CA ILE A 167 7.11 11.54 10.26
C ILE A 167 6.09 10.64 9.57
N GLY A 168 5.08 10.20 10.33
CA GLY A 168 4.16 9.16 9.89
C GLY A 168 4.90 7.83 9.72
N CYS A 169 4.88 7.23 8.53
CA CYS A 169 5.61 5.99 8.23
C CYS A 169 7.02 6.20 7.64
N ILE A 170 7.53 7.44 7.67
CA ILE A 170 8.83 7.79 7.07
C ILE A 170 9.85 8.11 8.16
N ASP A 171 11.00 7.43 8.12
CA ASP A 171 12.18 7.82 8.90
C ASP A 171 13.08 8.76 8.06
N PRO A 172 13.18 10.06 8.39
CA PRO A 172 14.04 10.98 7.66
C PRO A 172 15.54 10.69 7.87
N SER A 173 15.90 9.90 8.89
CA SER A 173 17.27 9.49 9.20
C SER A 173 17.39 7.96 9.22
N CYS A 174 16.72 7.30 8.29
CA CYS A 174 16.75 5.84 8.11
C CYS A 174 18.19 5.33 7.99
N ASP A 175 18.61 4.51 8.95
CA ASP A 175 19.86 3.76 8.86
C ASP A 175 19.63 2.49 8.04
N VAL A 176 20.07 2.52 6.79
CA VAL A 176 19.92 1.39 5.85
C VAL A 176 20.63 0.14 6.38
N ILE A 177 21.73 0.27 7.11
CA ILE A 177 22.48 -0.88 7.62
C ILE A 177 21.68 -1.57 8.73
N SER A 178 21.05 -0.82 9.64
CA SER A 178 20.18 -1.42 10.67
C SER A 178 18.98 -2.12 10.05
N VAL A 179 18.35 -1.54 9.02
CA VAL A 179 17.22 -2.17 8.32
C VAL A 179 17.63 -3.49 7.65
N ILE A 180 18.81 -3.53 7.02
CA ILE A 180 19.35 -4.76 6.43
C ILE A 180 19.58 -5.83 7.51
N LYS A 181 20.16 -5.45 8.65
CA LYS A 181 20.46 -6.37 9.76
C LYS A 181 19.17 -6.95 10.36
N ASP A 182 18.19 -6.10 10.65
CA ASP A 182 16.88 -6.55 11.18
C ASP A 182 16.17 -7.51 10.20
N ALA A 183 16.16 -7.19 8.90
CA ALA A 183 15.61 -8.08 7.89
C ALA A 183 16.38 -9.42 7.80
N TYR A 184 17.71 -9.38 7.91
CA TYR A 184 18.55 -10.56 7.90
C TYR A 184 18.32 -11.43 9.14
N GLU A 185 18.24 -10.85 10.34
CA GLU A 185 18.00 -11.58 11.60
C GLU A 185 16.65 -12.31 11.57
N ASN A 186 15.60 -11.66 11.05
CA ASN A 186 14.30 -12.29 10.85
C ASN A 186 14.36 -13.47 9.85
N ALA A 187 15.07 -13.31 8.73
CA ALA A 187 15.25 -14.37 7.74
C ALA A 187 16.11 -15.52 8.26
N GLN A 188 17.18 -15.20 9.00
CA GLN A 188 18.06 -16.15 9.68
C GLN A 188 17.28 -16.99 10.68
N PHE A 189 16.47 -16.36 11.54
CA PHE A 189 15.63 -17.05 12.50
C PHE A 189 14.72 -18.10 11.84
N LEU A 190 14.04 -17.73 10.75
CA LEU A 190 13.23 -18.68 9.98
C LEU A 190 14.10 -19.80 9.37
N CYS A 191 15.24 -19.46 8.79
CA CYS A 191 16.14 -20.43 8.19
C CYS A 191 16.66 -21.46 9.20
N ASP A 192 17.13 -21.00 10.37
CA ASP A 192 17.61 -21.86 11.45
C ASP A 192 16.49 -22.75 12.00
N GLN A 193 15.25 -22.25 12.07
CA GLN A 193 14.11 -23.04 12.52
C GLN A 193 13.79 -24.22 11.57
N TYR A 194 13.93 -24.04 10.25
CA TYR A 194 13.62 -25.09 9.27
C TYR A 194 14.82 -25.97 8.91
N TYR A 195 16.03 -25.41 8.90
CA TYR A 195 17.22 -26.06 8.36
C TYR A 195 18.34 -26.27 9.40
N LEU A 196 18.15 -25.81 10.64
CA LEU A 196 19.14 -25.87 11.74
C LEU A 196 20.46 -25.15 11.45
N ALA A 197 20.54 -24.41 10.35
CA ALA A 197 21.68 -23.63 9.93
C ALA A 197 21.26 -22.55 8.93
N SER A 198 22.02 -21.45 8.92
CA SER A 198 21.81 -20.32 8.03
C SER A 198 23.15 -19.73 7.58
N PRO A 199 23.21 -19.12 6.38
CA PRO A 199 24.43 -18.47 5.89
C PRO A 199 24.67 -17.14 6.62
N ALA A 200 25.94 -16.79 6.86
CA ALA A 200 26.34 -15.48 7.38
C ALA A 200 26.18 -14.37 6.33
N ILE A 201 25.87 -13.14 6.76
CA ILE A 201 25.84 -11.95 5.89
C ILE A 201 27.11 -11.10 6.06
N ASN A 202 27.64 -10.58 4.94
CA ASN A 202 28.72 -9.59 4.93
C ASN A 202 28.22 -8.30 4.27
N VAL A 203 28.07 -7.23 5.06
CA VAL A 203 27.55 -5.94 4.61
C VAL A 203 28.69 -4.95 4.41
N LYS A 204 28.79 -4.40 3.19
CA LYS A 204 29.74 -3.33 2.85
C LYS A 204 28.96 -2.05 2.54
N GLN A 205 29.31 -0.95 3.21
CA GLN A 205 28.73 0.36 2.95
C GLN A 205 29.71 1.20 2.12
N HIS A 206 29.20 1.85 1.08
CA HIS A 206 29.94 2.83 0.29
C HIS A 206 29.34 4.22 0.55
N ASN A 207 30.19 5.25 0.68
CA ASN A 207 29.78 6.64 0.96
C ASN A 207 29.00 6.81 2.29
N GLY A 208 29.35 6.04 3.32
CA GLY A 208 28.80 6.23 4.66
C GLY A 208 29.14 7.63 5.20
N LYS A 209 28.24 8.21 6.01
CA LYS A 209 28.54 9.47 6.71
C LYS A 209 29.77 9.22 7.60
N PHE A 210 30.86 9.92 7.32
CA PHE A 210 32.03 9.95 8.20
C PHE A 210 31.58 10.49 9.56
N GLU A 211 31.71 9.70 10.62
CA GLU A 211 31.77 10.25 11.97
C GLU A 211 32.98 11.20 11.99
N LYS A 212 32.72 12.51 11.98
CA LYS A 212 33.76 13.47 12.35
C LYS A 212 33.97 13.30 13.86
N CYS A 213 35.17 12.85 14.24
CA CYS A 213 35.69 12.98 15.59
C CYS A 213 35.58 14.44 16.08
#